data_AF-A0A7X7JN49-F1
#
_entry.id   AF-A0A7X7JN49-F1
#
_cell.length_a   1.000
_cell.length_b   1.000
_cell.length_c   1.000
_cell.angle_alpha   90.00
_cell.angle_beta   90.00
_cell.angle_gamma   90.00
#
_symmetry.space_group_name_H-M   'P 1'
#
loop_
_entity.id
_entity.type
_entity.pdbx_description
1 polymer ?
#
loop_
_entity_poly.entity_id
_entity_poly.type
_entity_poly.pdbx_seq_one_letter_code
_entity_poly.pdbx_strand_id
1 'polypeptide(L)'
;MTLTMATACFSSDGDGDGDDTDRQTGGSAGQPATGGAAGEGGGGKPGTDDPATGGVGAGGAGTGGSADPSTGGNGSDETDDPYCPHAWNGFEQLDIFLAETNALTDDPDMDRDTLNAHGAAALEAAELTGEHFGRAKDFVVETETSEAFDALLLYQELYMVPLAQLAATASDSDAYSMGALQLLLMDGVAGATAAGALASGTVSTYTVQRCGHARWP
;
A
#
# COMPACT_ATOMS: atom_id res chain seq x y z
N MET A 1 14.32 9.78 -29.91
CA MET A 1 14.36 10.80 -28.85
C MET A 1 15.26 10.24 -27.77
N THR A 2 16.43 10.84 -27.57
CA THR A 2 17.48 10.30 -26.69
C THR A 2 17.32 10.97 -25.33
N LEU A 3 16.94 10.22 -24.30
CA LEU A 3 16.80 10.73 -22.94
C LEU A 3 18.19 10.77 -22.29
N THR A 4 18.71 11.97 -22.05
CA THR A 4 19.96 12.17 -21.31
C THR A 4 19.61 12.29 -19.82
N MET A 5 19.90 11.26 -19.03
CA MET A 5 19.86 11.36 -17.57
C MET A 5 21.04 12.23 -17.10
N ALA A 6 20.74 13.34 -16.44
CA ALA A 6 21.71 14.17 -15.75
C ALA A 6 21.96 13.59 -14.36
N THR A 7 23.14 13.00 -14.15
CA THR A 7 23.68 12.69 -12.83
C THR A 7 23.94 13.99 -12.08
N ALA A 8 23.16 14.28 -11.04
CA ALA A 8 23.47 15.35 -10.10
C ALA A 8 24.45 14.84 -9.05
N CYS A 9 25.71 15.25 -9.16
CA CYS A 9 26.71 15.11 -8.10
C CYS A 9 26.40 16.11 -6.99
N PHE A 10 26.06 15.64 -5.79
CA PHE A 10 26.04 16.50 -4.59
C PHE A 10 27.45 16.58 -4.03
N SER A 11 28.07 17.77 -4.15
CA SER A 11 29.29 18.13 -3.45
C SER A 11 28.96 18.45 -1.99
N SER A 12 29.65 17.77 -1.07
CA SER A 12 29.71 18.06 0.35
C SER A 12 30.61 19.27 0.58
N ASP A 13 30.05 20.37 1.06
CA ASP A 13 30.81 21.43 1.73
C ASP A 13 30.39 21.45 3.21
N GLY A 14 31.37 21.19 4.08
CA GLY A 14 31.20 21.15 5.52
C GLY A 14 31.49 22.48 6.23
N ASP A 15 31.06 22.46 7.50
CA ASP A 15 31.55 23.16 8.69
C ASP A 15 31.25 24.66 8.92
N GLY A 16 30.66 24.93 10.09
CA GLY A 16 30.59 26.27 10.69
C GLY A 16 29.67 26.38 11.92
N ASP A 17 30.27 26.41 13.10
CA ASP A 17 29.73 26.42 14.47
C ASP A 17 28.71 27.52 14.83
N GLY A 18 27.91 27.25 15.89
CA GLY A 18 27.08 28.25 16.57
C GLY A 18 26.37 27.72 17.81
N ASP A 19 27.15 27.49 18.87
CA ASP A 19 26.70 27.26 20.25
C ASP A 19 26.10 28.56 20.83
N ASP A 20 24.94 28.50 21.50
CA ASP A 20 24.51 29.46 22.54
C ASP A 20 23.19 29.00 23.22
N THR A 21 23.37 28.43 24.40
CA THR A 21 22.57 28.58 25.65
C THR A 21 21.13 29.13 25.58
N ASP A 22 20.17 28.36 26.13
CA ASP A 22 19.50 28.76 27.38
C ASP A 22 18.64 27.63 28.01
N ARG A 23 19.01 27.28 29.25
CA ARG A 23 18.30 26.36 30.14
C ARG A 23 18.04 27.08 31.46
N GLN A 24 16.80 27.52 31.71
CA GLN A 24 16.28 27.87 33.05
C GLN A 24 14.76 27.62 33.08
N THR A 25 14.29 26.54 33.74
CA THR A 25 13.83 26.42 35.15
C THR A 25 12.43 26.97 35.47
N GLY A 26 11.51 26.04 35.78
CA GLY A 26 10.64 26.10 36.96
C GLY A 26 9.19 26.58 36.80
N GLY A 27 8.25 25.87 37.42
CA GLY A 27 6.98 26.47 37.89
C GLY A 27 5.73 25.61 37.74
N SER A 28 5.22 25.12 38.87
CA SER A 28 4.11 24.17 39.04
C SER A 28 2.70 24.78 39.01
N ALA A 29 1.70 23.88 39.14
CA ALA A 29 0.28 24.06 39.53
C ALA A 29 -0.74 24.19 38.36
N GLY A 30 -1.85 23.45 38.30
CA GLY A 30 -2.39 22.45 39.23
C GLY A 30 -3.64 21.77 38.66
N GLN A 31 -3.92 20.55 39.15
CA GLN A 31 -5.27 19.96 39.22
C GLN A 31 -5.90 20.34 40.57
N PRO A 32 -7.24 20.42 40.65
CA PRO A 32 -8.04 19.29 41.20
C PRO A 32 -9.32 19.03 40.36
N ALA A 33 -9.69 17.78 40.06
CA ALA A 33 -10.41 16.78 40.86
C ALA A 33 -11.94 17.02 41.02
N THR A 34 -12.72 15.98 40.69
CA THR A 34 -13.81 15.32 41.47
C THR A 34 -15.10 15.04 40.69
N GLY A 35 -15.67 13.84 40.92
CA GLY A 35 -17.11 13.59 40.77
C GLY A 35 -17.48 12.25 40.13
N GLY A 36 -17.47 11.16 40.90
CA GLY A 36 -18.09 9.88 40.51
C GLY A 36 -19.55 9.76 40.98
N ALA A 37 -20.28 8.76 40.47
CA ALA A 37 -21.32 8.02 41.20
C ALA A 37 -21.75 6.75 40.43
N ALA A 38 -21.97 5.68 41.20
CA ALA A 38 -22.48 4.37 40.80
C ALA A 38 -23.96 4.19 41.21
N GLY A 39 -24.60 3.15 40.69
CA GLY A 39 -25.87 2.53 41.16
C GLY A 39 -26.45 1.60 40.08
N GLU A 40 -26.37 0.26 40.19
CA GLU A 40 -27.26 -0.69 40.92
C GLU A 40 -28.77 -0.49 40.63
N GLY A 41 -29.61 -1.47 40.25
CA GLY A 41 -29.48 -2.93 40.07
C GLY A 41 -30.85 -3.59 39.76
N GLY A 42 -30.83 -4.90 39.44
CA GLY A 42 -31.97 -5.87 39.52
C GLY A 42 -32.93 -5.93 38.32
N GLY A 43 -33.40 -7.07 37.82
CA GLY A 43 -33.20 -8.49 38.12
C GLY A 43 -34.21 -9.33 37.29
N GLY A 44 -33.80 -10.49 36.77
CA GLY A 44 -34.67 -11.47 36.08
C GLY A 44 -33.86 -12.65 35.52
N LYS A 45 -34.12 -13.89 35.99
CA LYS A 45 -33.49 -15.17 35.59
C LYS A 45 -34.28 -15.86 34.44
N PRO A 46 -33.91 -17.08 33.96
CA PRO A 46 -32.68 -17.51 33.28
C PRO A 46 -32.99 -18.24 31.94
N GLY A 47 -32.02 -18.44 31.04
CA GLY A 47 -32.21 -19.35 29.90
C GLY A 47 -31.12 -19.33 28.84
N THR A 48 -30.15 -20.25 29.01
CA THR A 48 -29.41 -21.05 28.01
C THR A 48 -28.66 -20.37 26.85
N ASP A 49 -27.37 -20.73 26.80
CA ASP A 49 -26.46 -20.81 25.65
C ASP A 49 -25.48 -19.64 25.44
N ASP A 50 -24.24 -19.85 25.89
CA ASP A 50 -23.01 -19.30 25.32
C ASP A 50 -22.52 -20.31 24.25
N PRO A 51 -21.82 -19.90 23.15
CA PRO A 51 -20.57 -19.16 23.30
C PRO A 51 -20.31 -18.03 22.29
N ALA A 52 -19.58 -17.02 22.78
CA ALA A 52 -18.42 -16.38 22.15
C ALA A 52 -18.60 -15.71 20.77
N THR A 53 -18.73 -14.38 20.75
CA THR A 53 -17.69 -13.41 20.32
C THR A 53 -18.34 -12.03 20.23
N GLY A 54 -18.02 -11.16 21.19
CA GLY A 54 -18.40 -9.76 21.16
C GLY A 54 -17.65 -9.06 20.03
N GLY A 55 -18.40 -8.55 19.06
CA GLY A 55 -17.90 -7.63 18.06
C GLY A 55 -17.92 -6.17 18.52
N VAL A 56 -17.31 -5.37 17.65
CA VAL A 56 -17.68 -4.03 17.20
C VAL A 56 -17.76 -2.85 18.19
N GLY A 57 -17.09 -1.78 17.78
CA GLY A 57 -17.61 -0.41 17.83
C GLY A 57 -16.79 0.43 16.85
N ALA A 58 -17.29 1.37 16.06
CA ALA A 58 -18.61 1.95 15.78
C ALA A 58 -18.38 2.73 14.44
N GLY A 59 -19.32 3.08 13.58
CA GLY A 59 -20.75 3.33 13.68
C GLY A 59 -21.25 3.70 12.28
N GLY A 60 -22.53 3.44 12.01
CA GLY A 60 -23.09 3.45 10.66
C GLY A 60 -23.88 4.69 10.25
N ALA A 61 -24.23 4.70 8.95
CA ALA A 61 -25.45 5.23 8.30
C ALA A 61 -25.27 4.92 6.80
N GLY A 62 -26.25 4.52 5.98
CA GLY A 62 -27.67 4.31 6.17
C GLY A 62 -28.21 3.39 5.05
N THR A 63 -29.47 3.04 5.20
CA THR A 63 -30.26 2.09 4.41
C THR A 63 -30.58 2.60 3.00
N GLY A 64 -30.26 1.81 1.98
CA GLY A 64 -30.78 1.92 0.61
C GLY A 64 -30.64 0.58 -0.09
N GLY A 65 -31.75 -0.03 -0.50
CA GLY A 65 -31.81 -1.43 -0.91
C GLY A 65 -30.94 -1.75 -2.13
N SER A 66 -30.08 -2.76 -1.99
CA SER A 66 -29.48 -3.46 -3.12
C SER A 66 -30.38 -4.63 -3.48
N ALA A 67 -30.99 -4.56 -4.66
CA ALA A 67 -31.49 -5.75 -5.32
C ALA A 67 -30.32 -6.73 -5.50
N ASP A 68 -30.58 -8.03 -5.32
CA ASP A 68 -29.67 -9.10 -5.71
C ASP A 68 -29.06 -8.79 -7.09
N PRO A 69 -27.73 -8.87 -7.27
CA PRO A 69 -27.20 -8.88 -8.62
C PRO A 69 -27.77 -10.12 -9.32
N SER A 70 -28.48 -9.88 -10.41
CA SER A 70 -29.01 -10.94 -11.25
C SER A 70 -27.87 -11.88 -11.64
N THR A 71 -27.99 -13.15 -11.28
CA THR A 71 -27.22 -14.24 -11.89
C THR A 71 -27.48 -14.24 -13.39
N GLY A 72 -26.62 -13.58 -14.15
CA GLY A 72 -26.59 -13.58 -15.61
C GLY A 72 -25.13 -13.50 -16.03
N GLY A 73 -24.60 -14.38 -16.85
CA GLY A 73 -25.14 -15.56 -17.49
C GLY A 73 -23.99 -16.47 -17.92
N ASN A 74 -24.33 -17.73 -18.21
CA ASN A 74 -23.40 -18.71 -18.75
C ASN A 74 -22.74 -18.23 -20.05
N GLY A 75 -21.41 -18.31 -20.11
CA GLY A 75 -20.66 -18.70 -21.31
C GLY A 75 -20.70 -17.74 -22.49
N SER A 76 -20.08 -16.56 -22.34
CA SER A 76 -19.27 -15.99 -23.42
C SER A 76 -17.84 -16.46 -23.21
N ASP A 77 -17.13 -16.87 -24.26
CA ASP A 77 -15.74 -17.33 -24.18
C ASP A 77 -14.91 -16.38 -23.29
N GLU A 78 -14.59 -16.83 -22.06
CA GLU A 78 -13.90 -16.08 -20.98
C GLU A 78 -12.44 -15.69 -21.34
N THR A 79 -12.04 -15.88 -22.61
CA THR A 79 -10.69 -15.67 -23.13
C THR A 79 -10.54 -14.50 -24.12
N ASP A 80 -11.63 -13.81 -24.49
CA ASP A 80 -11.60 -12.78 -25.55
C ASP A 80 -11.64 -11.32 -25.05
N ASP A 81 -11.79 -11.08 -23.75
CA ASP A 81 -11.76 -9.71 -23.22
C ASP A 81 -10.29 -9.20 -23.15
N PRO A 82 -9.92 -8.16 -23.92
CA PRO A 82 -8.55 -7.65 -23.97
C PRO A 82 -8.09 -7.05 -22.63
N TYR A 83 -9.01 -6.74 -21.71
CA TYR A 83 -8.68 -6.29 -20.35
C TYR A 83 -8.02 -7.41 -19.51
N CYS A 84 -8.57 -8.61 -19.57
CA CYS A 84 -8.27 -9.70 -18.63
C CYS A 84 -6.80 -10.15 -18.61
N PRO A 85 -6.11 -10.40 -19.75
CA PRO A 85 -4.70 -10.79 -19.71
C PRO A 85 -3.81 -9.68 -19.13
N HIS A 86 -4.12 -8.41 -19.41
CA HIS A 86 -3.36 -7.29 -18.85
C HIS A 86 -3.57 -7.14 -17.35
N ALA A 87 -4.82 -7.21 -16.87
CA ALA A 87 -5.11 -7.13 -15.44
C ALA A 87 -4.45 -8.26 -14.66
N TRP A 88 -4.56 -9.51 -15.12
CA TRP A 88 -3.95 -10.65 -14.44
C TRP A 88 -2.43 -10.61 -14.44
N ASN A 89 -1.79 -10.24 -15.56
CA ASN A 89 -0.34 -10.10 -15.60
C ASN A 89 0.12 -8.95 -14.69
N GLY A 90 -0.65 -7.85 -14.57
CA GLY A 90 -0.33 -6.78 -13.62
C GLY A 90 -0.35 -7.25 -12.18
N PHE A 91 -1.31 -8.10 -11.81
CA PHE A 91 -1.35 -8.72 -10.48
C PHE A 91 -0.22 -9.72 -10.24
N GLU A 92 0.14 -10.53 -11.24
CA GLU A 92 1.28 -11.44 -11.16
C GLU A 92 2.60 -10.68 -10.91
N GLN A 93 2.82 -9.57 -11.63
CA GLN A 93 4.00 -8.74 -11.44
C GLN A 93 3.98 -7.99 -10.09
N LEU A 94 2.80 -7.57 -9.63
CA LEU A 94 2.66 -6.98 -8.30
C LEU A 94 3.02 -7.99 -7.20
N ASP A 95 2.63 -9.26 -7.35
CA ASP A 95 2.98 -10.33 -6.41
C ASP A 95 4.50 -10.56 -6.36
N ILE A 96 5.15 -10.62 -7.54
CA ILE A 96 6.61 -10.73 -7.63
C ILE A 96 7.28 -9.54 -6.93
N PHE A 97 6.84 -8.30 -7.20
CA PHE A 97 7.37 -7.12 -6.51
C PHE A 97 7.25 -7.23 -4.98
N LEU A 98 6.10 -7.66 -4.47
CA LEU A 98 5.88 -7.82 -3.03
C LEU A 98 6.75 -8.93 -2.44
N ALA A 99 6.93 -10.04 -3.15
CA ALA A 99 7.79 -11.14 -2.72
C ALA A 99 9.26 -10.70 -2.65
N GLU A 100 9.76 -10.03 -3.69
CA GLU A 100 11.13 -9.52 -3.74
C GLU A 100 11.39 -8.45 -2.68
N THR A 101 10.43 -7.55 -2.44
CA THR A 101 10.57 -6.52 -1.40
C THR A 101 10.44 -7.05 0.02
N ASN A 102 9.63 -8.08 0.26
CA ASN A 102 9.61 -8.75 1.56
C ASN A 102 10.95 -9.44 1.86
N ALA A 103 11.56 -10.08 0.86
CA ALA A 103 12.88 -10.70 1.01
C ALA A 103 13.96 -9.69 1.45
N LEU A 104 13.91 -8.44 0.96
CA LEU A 104 14.80 -7.35 1.37
C LEU A 104 14.66 -6.98 2.86
N THR A 105 13.50 -7.21 3.46
CA THR A 105 13.21 -6.86 4.86
C THR A 105 13.41 -8.03 5.84
N ASP A 106 13.44 -9.27 5.34
CA ASP A 106 13.54 -10.47 6.17
C ASP A 106 14.98 -10.73 6.66
N ASP A 107 16.00 -10.23 5.96
CA ASP A 107 17.41 -10.39 6.32
C ASP A 107 18.13 -9.02 6.46
N PRO A 108 18.35 -8.53 7.69
CA PRO A 108 19.06 -7.27 7.92
C PRO A 108 20.55 -7.34 7.58
N ASP A 109 21.13 -8.54 7.53
CA ASP A 109 22.56 -8.79 7.26
C ASP A 109 22.79 -9.24 5.80
N MET A 110 21.79 -9.04 4.93
CA MET A 110 21.84 -9.41 3.51
C MET A 110 23.08 -8.81 2.83
N ASP A 111 23.84 -9.65 2.14
CA ASP A 111 25.00 -9.18 1.39
C ASP A 111 24.56 -8.32 0.18
N ARG A 112 25.43 -7.39 -0.21
CA ARG A 112 25.14 -6.42 -1.26
C ARG A 112 24.73 -7.06 -2.59
N ASP A 113 25.39 -8.15 -3.00
CA ASP A 113 25.13 -8.73 -4.31
C ASP A 113 23.73 -9.39 -4.32
N THR A 114 23.34 -10.03 -3.21
CA THR A 114 21.98 -10.55 -2.99
C THR A 114 20.93 -9.42 -2.92
N LEU A 115 21.22 -8.34 -2.18
CA LEU A 115 20.37 -7.15 -2.10
C LEU A 115 20.10 -6.54 -3.47
N ASN A 116 21.16 -6.32 -4.26
CA ASN A 116 21.02 -5.74 -5.59
C ASN A 116 20.30 -6.70 -6.56
N ALA A 117 20.44 -8.02 -6.40
CA ALA A 117 19.70 -8.99 -7.21
C ALA A 117 18.19 -8.94 -6.94
N HIS A 118 17.78 -8.95 -5.66
CA HIS A 118 16.38 -8.75 -5.27
C HIS A 118 15.85 -7.38 -5.74
N GLY A 119 16.65 -6.32 -5.60
CA GLY A 119 16.29 -4.99 -6.09
C GLY A 119 16.09 -4.94 -7.61
N ALA A 120 16.93 -5.62 -8.39
CA ALA A 120 16.79 -5.69 -9.84
C ALA A 120 15.52 -6.47 -10.25
N ALA A 121 15.23 -7.59 -9.59
CA ALA A 121 14.01 -8.36 -9.82
C ALA A 121 12.75 -7.56 -9.44
N ALA A 122 12.77 -6.88 -8.29
CA ALA A 122 11.70 -5.97 -7.89
C ALA A 122 11.49 -4.82 -8.89
N LEU A 123 12.58 -4.30 -9.48
CA LEU A 123 12.49 -3.19 -10.42
C LEU A 123 11.82 -3.62 -11.73
N GLU A 124 12.23 -4.77 -12.28
CA GLU A 124 11.58 -5.36 -13.46
C GLU A 124 10.09 -5.61 -13.20
N ALA A 125 9.76 -6.20 -12.05
CA ALA A 125 8.38 -6.46 -11.66
C ALA A 125 7.56 -5.16 -11.48
N ALA A 126 8.13 -4.12 -10.88
CA ALA A 126 7.46 -2.83 -10.72
C ALA A 126 7.17 -2.13 -12.06
N GLU A 127 8.10 -2.20 -13.02
CA GLU A 127 7.93 -1.65 -14.36
C GLU A 127 6.85 -2.42 -15.14
N LEU A 128 6.89 -3.76 -15.12
CA LEU A 128 5.90 -4.59 -15.78
C LEU A 128 4.51 -4.48 -15.16
N THR A 129 4.43 -4.31 -13.83
CA THR A 129 3.16 -4.01 -13.14
C THR A 129 2.52 -2.73 -13.71
N GLY A 130 3.31 -1.65 -13.82
CA GLY A 130 2.85 -0.38 -14.37
C GLY A 130 2.43 -0.50 -15.85
N GLU A 131 3.20 -1.21 -16.66
CA GLU A 131 2.86 -1.47 -18.07
C GLU A 131 1.52 -2.20 -18.19
N HIS A 132 1.35 -3.29 -17.45
CA HIS A 132 0.17 -4.13 -17.52
C HIS A 132 -1.07 -3.43 -16.97
N PHE A 133 -0.98 -2.76 -15.84
CA PHE A 133 -2.10 -1.99 -15.31
C PHE A 133 -2.45 -0.77 -16.15
N GLY A 134 -1.46 -0.10 -16.77
CA GLY A 134 -1.72 0.95 -17.76
C GLY A 134 -2.52 0.43 -18.96
N ARG A 135 -2.12 -0.74 -19.50
CA ARG A 135 -2.87 -1.39 -20.59
C ARG A 135 -4.26 -1.85 -20.17
N ALA A 136 -4.41 -2.41 -18.96
CA ALA A 136 -5.71 -2.83 -18.46
C ALA A 136 -6.65 -1.61 -18.31
N LYS A 137 -6.15 -0.50 -17.77
CA LYS A 137 -6.89 0.75 -17.62
C LYS A 137 -7.49 1.26 -18.94
N ASP A 138 -6.77 1.11 -20.07
CA ASP A 138 -7.26 1.52 -21.39
C ASP A 138 -8.61 0.87 -21.79
N PHE A 139 -8.97 -0.25 -21.15
CA PHE A 139 -10.23 -0.98 -21.37
C PHE A 139 -11.28 -0.76 -20.29
N VAL A 140 -11.05 0.14 -19.34
CA VAL A 140 -11.96 0.47 -18.23
C VAL A 140 -12.71 1.77 -18.55
N VAL A 141 -14.04 1.69 -18.55
CA VAL A 141 -14.92 2.86 -18.78
C VAL A 141 -15.58 3.37 -17.50
N GLU A 142 -15.54 2.57 -16.43
CA GLU A 142 -16.10 2.93 -15.13
C GLU A 142 -15.16 3.91 -14.41
N THR A 143 -15.71 5.04 -13.99
CA THR A 143 -14.93 6.12 -13.37
C THR A 143 -14.20 5.65 -12.12
N GLU A 144 -14.89 4.98 -11.20
CA GLU A 144 -14.30 4.49 -9.95
C GLU A 144 -13.13 3.52 -10.19
N THR A 145 -13.32 2.54 -11.09
CA THR A 145 -12.28 1.57 -11.44
C THR A 145 -11.10 2.24 -12.15
N SER A 146 -11.37 3.20 -13.03
CA SER A 146 -10.32 3.96 -13.73
C SER A 146 -9.48 4.81 -12.76
N GLU A 147 -10.14 5.46 -11.79
CA GLU A 147 -9.48 6.19 -10.71
C GLU A 147 -8.66 5.26 -9.80
N ALA A 148 -9.12 4.04 -9.56
CA ALA A 148 -8.35 3.03 -8.84
C ALA A 148 -7.08 2.62 -9.62
N PHE A 149 -7.18 2.44 -10.94
CA PHE A 149 -5.98 2.22 -11.77
C PHE A 149 -5.02 3.42 -11.72
N ASP A 150 -5.51 4.66 -11.71
CA ASP A 150 -4.68 5.85 -11.53
C ASP A 150 -3.93 5.85 -10.19
N ALA A 151 -4.61 5.46 -9.10
CA ALA A 151 -3.97 5.34 -7.79
C ALA A 151 -2.89 4.23 -7.75
N LEU A 152 -3.10 3.10 -8.43
CA LEU A 152 -2.08 2.05 -8.57
C LEU A 152 -0.87 2.52 -9.37
N LEU A 153 -1.08 3.22 -10.47
CA LEU A 153 0.01 3.77 -11.29
C LEU A 153 0.79 4.85 -10.54
N LEU A 154 0.09 5.69 -9.77
CA LEU A 154 0.75 6.67 -8.90
C LEU A 154 1.55 6.01 -7.78
N TYR A 155 1.04 4.94 -7.17
CA TYR A 155 1.78 4.12 -6.21
C TYR A 155 3.03 3.50 -6.83
N GLN A 156 2.92 3.00 -8.06
CA GLN A 156 4.04 2.44 -8.81
C GLN A 156 5.12 3.48 -9.09
N GLU A 157 4.72 4.66 -9.57
CA GLU A 157 5.62 5.78 -9.89
C GLU A 157 6.32 6.36 -8.65
N LEU A 158 5.57 6.58 -7.56
CA LEU A 158 6.09 7.28 -6.37
C LEU A 158 6.75 6.36 -5.35
N TYR A 159 6.44 5.06 -5.34
CA TYR A 159 6.95 4.13 -4.35
C TYR A 159 7.62 2.90 -4.95
N MET A 160 6.90 2.09 -5.75
CA MET A 160 7.42 0.78 -6.16
C MET A 160 8.73 0.90 -6.95
N VAL A 161 8.75 1.73 -7.99
CA VAL A 161 9.93 1.92 -8.84
C VAL A 161 11.08 2.56 -8.05
N PRO A 162 10.89 3.68 -7.32
CA PRO A 162 11.96 4.26 -6.51
C PRO A 162 12.54 3.31 -5.45
N LEU A 163 11.69 2.55 -4.75
CA LEU A 163 12.13 1.60 -3.74
C LEU A 163 12.99 0.48 -4.34
N ALA A 164 12.55 -0.09 -5.47
CA ALA A 164 13.30 -1.13 -6.15
C ALA A 164 14.63 -0.60 -6.72
N GLN A 165 14.65 0.61 -7.26
CA GLN A 165 15.89 1.27 -7.70
C GLN A 165 16.88 1.48 -6.55
N LEU A 166 16.39 1.87 -5.37
CA LEU A 166 17.23 1.97 -4.17
C LEU A 166 17.85 0.60 -3.82
N ALA A 167 17.06 -0.47 -3.77
CA ALA A 167 17.57 -1.81 -3.50
C ALA A 167 18.59 -2.28 -4.56
N ALA A 168 18.32 -2.01 -5.84
CA ALA A 168 19.18 -2.41 -6.96
C ALA A 168 20.54 -1.70 -6.99
N THR A 169 20.66 -0.56 -6.30
CA THR A 169 21.85 0.31 -6.36
C THR A 169 22.51 0.58 -5.00
N ALA A 170 21.87 0.17 -3.90
CA ALA A 170 22.40 0.35 -2.55
C ALA A 170 23.75 -0.37 -2.36
N SER A 171 24.64 0.25 -1.58
CA SER A 171 25.95 -0.30 -1.27
C SER A 171 25.92 -1.45 -0.27
N ASP A 172 24.89 -1.49 0.57
CA ASP A 172 24.67 -2.40 1.69
C ASP A 172 23.24 -2.23 2.22
N SER A 173 22.83 -3.09 3.16
CA SER A 173 21.50 -3.10 3.77
C SER A 173 21.18 -1.84 4.59
N ASP A 174 22.19 -1.22 5.22
CA ASP A 174 22.03 0.04 5.97
C ASP A 174 21.70 1.20 5.03
N ALA A 175 22.44 1.33 3.91
CA ALA A 175 22.19 2.33 2.88
C ALA A 175 20.80 2.17 2.25
N TYR A 176 20.39 0.92 2.00
CA TYR A 176 19.03 0.62 1.54
C TYR A 176 17.98 1.05 2.58
N SER A 177 18.14 0.66 3.84
CA SER A 177 17.18 0.96 4.91
C SER A 177 17.00 2.47 5.12
N MET A 178 18.10 3.23 5.12
CA MET A 178 18.07 4.68 5.22
C MET A 178 17.41 5.32 3.99
N GLY A 179 17.71 4.82 2.78
CA GLY A 179 17.09 5.29 1.54
C GLY A 179 15.59 5.01 1.50
N ALA A 180 15.16 3.82 1.90
CA ALA A 180 13.75 3.42 1.98
C ALA A 180 12.97 4.27 3.00
N LEU A 181 13.57 4.57 4.16
CA LEU A 181 12.98 5.49 5.13
C LEU A 181 12.84 6.90 4.55
N GLN A 182 13.88 7.40 3.87
CA GLN A 182 13.84 8.72 3.25
C GLN A 182 12.77 8.82 2.15
N LEU A 183 12.61 7.76 1.35
CA LEU A 183 11.55 7.66 0.35
C LEU A 183 10.16 7.78 0.98
N LEU A 184 9.89 7.07 2.08
CA LEU A 184 8.61 7.15 2.79
C LEU A 184 8.31 8.55 3.36
N LEU A 185 9.35 9.35 3.63
CA LEU A 185 9.23 10.72 4.12
C LEU A 185 9.05 11.75 2.99
N MET A 186 9.18 11.34 1.72
CA MET A 186 8.92 12.23 0.60
C MET A 186 7.43 12.57 0.51
N ASP A 187 7.14 13.81 0.11
CA ASP A 187 5.77 14.28 -0.01
C ASP A 187 4.97 13.42 -0.99
N GLY A 188 3.73 13.12 -0.63
CA GLY A 188 2.83 12.30 -1.44
C GLY A 188 3.07 10.79 -1.42
N VAL A 189 4.26 10.28 -1.03
CA VAL A 189 4.56 8.84 -1.09
C VAL A 189 3.66 8.03 -0.17
N ALA A 190 3.57 8.40 1.12
CA ALA A 190 2.70 7.69 2.06
C ALA A 190 1.22 7.72 1.64
N GLY A 191 0.77 8.83 1.05
CA GLY A 191 -0.59 8.97 0.51
C GLY A 191 -0.82 8.07 -0.70
N ALA A 192 0.12 8.03 -1.64
CA ALA A 192 0.08 7.17 -2.81
C ALA A 192 0.12 5.68 -2.42
N THR A 193 0.94 5.29 -1.45
CA THR A 193 0.97 3.92 -0.92
C THR A 193 -0.37 3.51 -0.31
N ALA A 194 -0.97 4.36 0.53
CA ALA A 194 -2.28 4.09 1.10
C ALA A 194 -3.38 4.01 0.03
N ALA A 195 -3.37 4.93 -0.95
CA ALA A 195 -4.31 4.94 -2.05
C ALA A 195 -4.16 3.70 -2.96
N GLY A 196 -2.93 3.32 -3.29
CA GLY A 196 -2.62 2.13 -4.09
C GLY A 196 -3.07 0.84 -3.42
N ALA A 197 -2.88 0.71 -2.10
CA ALA A 197 -3.34 -0.45 -1.33
C ALA A 197 -4.87 -0.58 -1.33
N LEU A 198 -5.61 0.53 -1.26
CA LEU A 198 -7.08 0.52 -1.38
C LEU A 198 -7.50 0.20 -2.83
N ALA A 199 -6.83 0.81 -3.79
CA ALA A 199 -7.14 0.65 -5.20
C ALA A 199 -6.89 -0.77 -5.71
N SER A 200 -5.88 -1.50 -5.19
CA SER A 200 -5.66 -2.91 -5.55
C SER A 200 -6.86 -3.78 -5.20
N GLY A 201 -7.55 -3.49 -4.08
CA GLY A 201 -8.81 -4.15 -3.69
C GLY A 201 -9.94 -3.88 -4.68
N THR A 202 -10.10 -2.63 -5.11
CA THR A 202 -11.11 -2.26 -6.12
C THR A 202 -10.82 -2.92 -7.47
N VAL A 203 -9.58 -2.82 -7.96
CA VAL A 203 -9.18 -3.39 -9.25
C VAL A 203 -9.26 -4.91 -9.23
N SER A 204 -8.88 -5.58 -8.14
CA SER A 204 -8.98 -7.04 -8.03
C SER A 204 -10.43 -7.51 -8.02
N THR A 205 -11.29 -6.83 -7.26
CA THR A 205 -12.74 -7.11 -7.23
C THR A 205 -13.35 -6.95 -8.62
N TYR A 206 -13.05 -5.85 -9.31
CA TYR A 206 -13.50 -5.61 -10.68
C TYR A 206 -13.00 -6.69 -11.65
N THR A 207 -11.71 -7.06 -11.54
CA THR A 207 -11.10 -8.07 -12.38
C THR A 207 -11.76 -9.44 -12.19
N VAL A 208 -12.04 -9.85 -10.95
CA VAL A 208 -12.75 -11.10 -10.67
C VAL A 208 -14.17 -11.08 -11.22
N GLN A 209 -14.88 -9.96 -11.10
CA GLN A 209 -16.24 -9.82 -11.63
C GLN A 209 -16.26 -9.87 -13.16
N ARG A 210 -15.28 -9.26 -13.82
CA ARG A 210 -15.21 -9.14 -15.28
C ARG A 210 -14.61 -10.37 -15.97
N CYS A 211 -13.59 -10.97 -15.37
CA CYS A 211 -12.78 -12.02 -15.98
C CYS A 211 -13.02 -13.42 -15.42
N GLY A 212 -13.88 -13.56 -14.41
CA GLY A 212 -14.04 -14.82 -13.68
C GLY A 212 -12.90 -15.09 -12.70
N HIS A 213 -12.84 -16.31 -12.18
CA HIS A 213 -11.97 -16.63 -11.04
C HIS A 213 -10.49 -16.31 -11.31
N ALA A 214 -9.91 -15.65 -10.32
CA ALA A 214 -8.49 -15.43 -10.19
C ALA A 214 -7.72 -16.76 -10.27
N ARG A 215 -6.69 -16.82 -11.11
CA ARG A 215 -5.53 -17.66 -10.84
C ARG A 215 -4.75 -17.02 -9.69
N TRP A 216 -5.32 -17.02 -8.50
CA TRP A 216 -4.61 -16.72 -7.27
C TRP A 216 -4.83 -17.92 -6.35
N PRO A 217 -3.76 -18.63 -5.94
CA PRO A 217 -3.86 -19.77 -5.02
C PRO A 217 -4.32 -19.37 -3.61
#